data_AF-A0A926PLX8-F1
#
_entry.id   AF-A0A926PLX8-F1
#
_cell.length_a   1.000
_cell.length_b   1.000
_cell.length_c   1.000
_cell.angle_alpha   90.00
_cell.angle_beta   90.00
_cell.angle_gamma   90.00
#
_symmetry.space_group_name_H-M   'P 1'
#
loop_
_entity.id
_entity.type
_entity.pdbx_description
1 polymer ?
#
loop_
_entity_poly.entity_id
_entity_poly.type
_entity_poly.pdbx_seq_one_letter_code
_entity_poly.pdbx_strand_id
1 'polypeptide(L)'
;MQKRCDRNRKRSKRRSLYCPKHRCYLHSVSQKHPIYADRAEQLQQRGLTRRHALLAVATRTTVMLQGEWLEAFWCDECQTREWYHVRRLENNQYEVSIAPPELWQQAIGVIQPQGNPSVSEFTRKSSRRTTYQGVKDFSCIG
;
A
#
# COMPACT_ATOMS: atom_id res chain seq x y z
N MET A 1 -36.69 -17.30 19.83
CA MET A 1 -35.46 -17.06 19.06
C MET A 1 -35.40 -15.58 18.66
N GLN A 2 -34.72 -14.74 19.43
CA GLN A 2 -34.57 -13.31 19.10
C GLN A 2 -33.52 -13.17 17.98
N LYS A 3 -33.94 -12.58 16.85
CA LYS A 3 -33.09 -12.31 15.68
C LYS A 3 -31.90 -11.43 16.09
N ARG A 4 -30.72 -12.05 16.15
CA ARG A 4 -29.47 -11.45 16.60
C ARG A 4 -28.68 -10.87 15.42
N CYS A 5 -29.29 -10.01 14.59
CA CYS A 5 -28.57 -9.49 13.40
C CYS A 5 -28.81 -8.01 13.02
N ASP A 6 -29.62 -7.23 13.74
CA ASP A 6 -29.86 -5.81 13.37
C ASP A 6 -29.08 -4.78 14.21
N ARG A 7 -28.18 -5.24 15.10
CA ARG A 7 -27.34 -4.35 15.89
C ARG A 7 -26.00 -4.15 15.20
N ASN A 8 -25.96 -3.17 14.30
CA ASN A 8 -24.92 -2.13 14.17
C ASN A 8 -24.84 -1.57 12.73
N ARG A 9 -25.86 -0.82 12.28
CA ARG A 9 -25.79 -0.02 11.04
C ARG A 9 -25.26 1.40 11.28
N LYS A 10 -24.23 1.55 12.14
CA LYS A 10 -23.28 2.66 12.06
C LYS A 10 -22.07 2.28 11.19
N ARG A 11 -22.24 1.37 10.22
CA ARG A 11 -21.21 1.12 9.22
C ARG A 11 -21.04 2.42 8.43
N SER A 12 -19.87 3.03 8.53
CA SER A 12 -19.50 4.18 7.72
C SER A 12 -19.87 3.90 6.26
N LYS A 13 -20.52 4.86 5.58
CA LYS A 13 -20.85 4.74 4.16
C LYS A 13 -19.63 4.21 3.40
N ARG A 14 -19.84 3.21 2.53
CA ARG A 14 -18.79 2.64 1.69
C ARG A 14 -18.15 3.79 0.91
N ARG A 15 -16.81 3.76 0.81
CA ARG A 15 -16.06 4.73 0.01
C ARG A 15 -16.35 4.45 -1.45
N SER A 16 -16.75 5.47 -2.20
CA SER A 16 -17.01 5.35 -3.63
C SER A 16 -15.68 5.37 -4.39
N LEU A 17 -15.05 4.20 -4.47
CA LEU A 17 -13.81 3.98 -5.22
C LEU A 17 -14.17 3.24 -6.51
N TYR A 18 -13.69 3.76 -7.64
CA TYR A 18 -14.02 3.23 -8.96
C TYR A 18 -12.76 2.81 -9.71
N CYS A 19 -12.88 1.77 -10.54
CA CYS A 19 -11.80 1.32 -11.40
C CYS A 19 -11.52 2.38 -12.48
N PRO A 20 -10.26 2.79 -12.72
CA PRO A 20 -9.94 3.78 -13.74
C PRO A 20 -10.24 3.28 -15.17
N LYS A 21 -10.24 1.95 -15.40
CA LYS A 21 -10.51 1.33 -16.71
C LYS A 21 -12.01 1.20 -17.00
N HIS A 22 -12.76 0.57 -16.08
CA HIS A 22 -14.16 0.17 -16.31
C HIS A 22 -15.18 1.02 -15.54
N ARG A 23 -14.74 1.94 -14.67
CA ARG A 23 -15.58 2.76 -13.79
C ARG A 23 -16.56 1.97 -12.89
N CYS A 24 -16.37 0.66 -12.77
CA CYS A 24 -17.08 -0.18 -11.82
C CYS A 24 -16.56 0.04 -10.39
N TYR A 25 -17.32 -0.39 -9.40
CA TYR A 25 -16.87 -0.31 -8.01
C TYR A 25 -15.68 -1.22 -7.74
N LEU A 26 -14.71 -0.69 -6.99
CA LEU A 26 -13.57 -1.46 -6.48
C LEU A 26 -13.89 -2.02 -5.09
N HIS A 27 -13.61 -3.31 -4.89
CA HIS A 27 -13.73 -3.94 -3.58
C HIS A 27 -12.37 -3.99 -2.90
N SER A 28 -12.27 -3.40 -1.72
CA SER A 28 -11.06 -3.46 -0.90
C SER A 28 -10.77 -4.91 -0.47
N VAL A 29 -9.56 -5.39 -0.76
CA VAL A 29 -9.10 -6.74 -0.42
C VAL A 29 -7.80 -6.76 0.39
N SER A 30 -7.28 -5.59 0.78
CA SER A 30 -6.13 -5.47 1.68
C SER A 30 -6.34 -4.43 2.77
N GLN A 31 -5.41 -4.39 3.71
CA GLN A 31 -5.29 -3.30 4.66
C GLN A 31 -4.78 -2.03 3.95
N LYS A 32 -4.95 -0.88 4.61
CA LYS A 32 -4.41 0.40 4.13
C LYS A 32 -2.95 0.51 4.52
N HIS A 33 -2.11 0.85 3.56
CA HIS A 33 -0.70 1.07 3.80
C HIS A 33 -0.36 2.55 3.63
N PRO A 34 -0.14 3.28 4.74
CA PRO A 34 0.17 4.71 4.66
C PRO A 34 1.47 4.93 3.90
N ILE A 35 1.51 6.03 3.14
CA ILE A 35 2.67 6.48 2.38
C ILE A 35 3.37 7.59 3.18
N TYR A 36 4.70 7.57 3.16
CA TYR A 36 5.55 8.54 3.84
C TYR A 36 6.39 9.29 2.83
N ALA A 37 6.59 10.58 3.08
CA ALA A 37 7.56 11.38 2.35
C ALA A 37 8.86 11.47 3.15
N ASP A 38 9.96 11.10 2.51
CA ASP A 38 11.33 11.21 3.03
C ASP A 38 12.07 12.42 2.45
N ARG A 39 11.54 13.00 1.36
CA ARG A 39 12.14 14.12 0.64
C ARG A 39 11.30 15.37 0.69
N ALA A 40 11.95 16.54 0.73
CA ALA A 40 11.27 17.82 0.81
C ALA A 40 10.51 18.14 -0.48
N GLU A 41 10.96 17.63 -1.63
CA GLU A 41 10.31 17.80 -2.93
C GLU A 41 8.92 17.13 -2.96
N GLN A 42 8.80 15.94 -2.36
CA GLN A 42 7.54 15.19 -2.28
C GLN A 42 6.50 15.92 -1.41
N LEU A 43 6.95 16.67 -0.40
CA LEU A 43 6.11 17.53 0.43
C LEU A 43 5.72 18.81 -0.31
N GLN A 44 6.64 19.39 -1.09
CA GLN A 44 6.36 20.58 -1.90
C GLN A 44 5.32 20.32 -3.00
N GLN A 45 5.40 19.17 -3.67
CA GLN A 45 4.40 18.74 -4.65
C GLN A 45 2.99 18.63 -4.05
N ARG A 46 2.88 18.50 -2.73
CA ARG A 46 1.63 18.42 -1.98
C ARG A 46 1.20 19.74 -1.34
N GLY A 47 1.88 20.83 -1.69
CA GLY A 47 1.51 22.19 -1.29
C GLY A 47 2.22 22.74 -0.05
N LEU A 48 3.20 22.01 0.53
CA LEU A 48 4.02 22.60 1.58
C LEU A 48 5.00 23.62 0.99
N THR A 49 5.15 24.77 1.64
CA THR A 49 6.21 25.71 1.24
C THR A 49 7.58 25.09 1.51
N ARG A 50 8.57 25.43 0.68
CA ARG A 50 9.93 24.88 0.74
C ARG A 50 10.52 24.89 2.15
N ARG A 51 10.36 25.98 2.90
CA ARG A 51 10.86 26.12 4.28
C ARG A 51 10.23 25.08 5.22
N HIS A 52 8.91 24.90 5.16
CA HIS A 52 8.22 23.92 5.99
C HIS A 52 8.54 22.48 5.59
N ALA A 53 8.66 22.21 4.29
CA ALA A 53 9.06 20.90 3.79
C ALA A 53 10.47 20.52 4.29
N LEU A 54 11.44 21.43 4.18
CA LEU A 54 12.79 21.20 4.67
C LEU A 54 12.83 21.00 6.19
N LEU A 55 12.10 21.83 6.94
CA LEU A 55 12.02 21.68 8.40
C LEU A 55 11.39 20.35 8.81
N ALA A 56 10.32 19.91 8.13
CA ALA A 56 9.64 18.66 8.44
C ALA A 56 10.55 17.45 8.20
N VAL A 57 11.30 17.43 7.10
CA VAL A 57 12.29 16.38 6.82
C VAL A 57 13.44 16.43 7.81
N ALA A 58 13.97 17.61 8.13
CA ALA A 58 15.08 17.76 9.08
C ALA A 58 14.72 17.32 10.50
N THR A 59 13.46 17.50 10.91
CA THR A 59 13.00 17.19 12.28
C THR A 59 12.51 15.75 12.46
N ARG A 60 11.86 15.16 11.44
CA ARG A 60 11.18 13.87 11.58
C ARG A 60 11.73 12.79 10.67
N THR A 61 12.66 13.13 9.75
CA THR A 61 13.28 12.27 8.72
C THR A 61 12.28 11.69 7.71
N THR A 62 11.13 11.19 8.16
CA THR A 62 10.01 10.70 7.37
C THR A 62 8.70 11.31 7.87
N VAL A 63 7.89 11.85 6.96
CA VAL A 63 6.63 12.52 7.27
C VAL A 63 5.48 11.71 6.66
N MET A 64 4.53 11.27 7.48
CA MET A 64 3.34 10.57 6.99
C MET A 64 2.48 11.51 6.15
N LEU A 65 2.09 11.06 4.96
CA LEU A 65 1.20 11.81 4.08
C LEU A 65 -0.25 11.56 4.48
N GLN A 66 -0.89 12.56 5.08
CA GLN A 66 -2.26 12.42 5.54
C GLN A 66 -3.23 12.28 4.37
N GLY A 67 -4.08 11.25 4.43
CA GLY A 67 -5.10 11.01 3.41
C GLY A 67 -4.59 10.27 2.17
N GLU A 68 -3.34 9.81 2.15
CA GLU A 68 -2.79 9.01 1.06
C GLU A 68 -2.34 7.63 1.56
N TRP A 69 -2.70 6.59 0.81
CA TRP A 69 -2.28 5.22 1.12
C TRP A 69 -2.29 4.33 -0.12
N LEU A 70 -1.58 3.20 -0.04
CA LEU A 70 -1.70 2.09 -0.98
C LEU A 70 -2.71 1.07 -0.45
N GLU A 71 -3.56 0.56 -1.33
CA GLU A 71 -4.54 -0.49 -1.01
C GLU A 71 -4.76 -1.36 -2.26
N ALA A 72 -4.86 -2.67 -2.05
CA ALA A 72 -5.18 -3.62 -3.10
C ALA A 72 -6.71 -3.72 -3.24
N PHE A 73 -7.16 -3.66 -4.47
CA PHE A 73 -8.56 -3.75 -4.82
C PHE A 73 -8.81 -4.87 -5.82
N TRP A 74 -9.99 -5.48 -5.68
CA TRP A 74 -10.56 -6.36 -6.68
C TRP A 74 -11.54 -5.57 -7.55
N CYS A 75 -11.44 -5.78 -8.85
CA CYS A 75 -12.34 -5.22 -9.85
C CYS A 75 -13.13 -6.37 -10.50
N ASP A 76 -14.46 -6.27 -10.50
CA ASP A 76 -15.35 -7.33 -10.99
C ASP A 76 -15.19 -7.54 -12.52
N GLU A 77 -14.91 -6.47 -13.27
CA GLU A 77 -14.69 -6.53 -14.71
C GLU A 77 -13.26 -6.95 -15.08
N CYS A 78 -12.24 -6.49 -14.35
CA CYS A 78 -10.86 -6.93 -14.62
C CYS A 78 -10.62 -8.37 -14.16
N GLN A 79 -11.41 -8.85 -13.20
CA GLN A 79 -11.21 -10.14 -12.50
C GLN A 79 -9.79 -10.33 -11.95
N THR A 80 -9.15 -9.23 -11.57
CA THR A 80 -7.79 -9.22 -11.03
C THR A 80 -7.71 -8.38 -9.77
N ARG A 81 -6.78 -8.76 -8.91
CA ARG A 81 -6.35 -7.94 -7.78
C ARG A 81 -5.21 -7.04 -8.23
N GLU A 82 -5.47 -5.74 -8.26
CA GLU A 82 -4.48 -4.71 -8.58
C GLU A 82 -4.27 -3.79 -7.37
N TRP A 83 -3.11 -3.14 -7.31
CA TRP A 83 -2.77 -2.19 -6.27
C TRP A 83 -2.96 -0.77 -6.76
N TYR A 84 -3.60 0.04 -5.93
CA TYR A 84 -3.93 1.42 -6.27
C TYR A 84 -3.41 2.37 -5.18
N HIS A 85 -2.97 3.54 -5.63
CA HIS A 85 -2.75 4.70 -4.78
C HIS A 85 -4.08 5.41 -4.61
N VAL A 86 -4.50 5.54 -3.36
CA VAL A 86 -5.75 6.22 -3.00
C VAL A 86 -5.40 7.52 -2.30
N ARG A 87 -5.93 8.62 -2.83
CA ARG A 87 -5.84 9.94 -2.24
C ARG A 87 -7.22 10.41 -1.83
N ARG A 88 -7.40 10.69 -0.54
CA ARG A 88 -8.62 11.29 -0.01
C ARG A 88 -8.57 12.80 -0.24
N LEU A 89 -9.52 13.29 -1.01
CA LEU A 89 -9.75 14.72 -1.24
C LEU A 89 -10.69 15.29 -0.16
N GLU A 90 -10.96 16.58 -0.27
CA GLU A 90 -12.00 17.25 0.49
C GLU A 90 -13.38 16.67 0.15
N ASN A 91 -14.36 16.83 1.03
CA ASN A 91 -15.74 16.36 0.84
C ASN A 91 -15.91 14.83 0.68
N ASN A 92 -15.00 14.04 1.27
CA ASN A 92 -15.07 12.57 1.26
C ASN A 92 -15.05 11.97 -0.16
N GLN A 93 -14.47 12.70 -1.12
CA GLN A 93 -14.13 12.21 -2.44
C GLN A 93 -12.77 11.51 -2.40
N TYR A 94 -12.60 10.56 -3.31
CA TYR A 94 -11.38 9.75 -3.38
C TYR A 94 -10.91 9.71 -4.82
N GLU A 95 -9.64 10.01 -5.01
CA GLU A 95 -8.92 9.82 -6.26
C GLU A 95 -8.18 8.49 -6.19
N VAL A 96 -8.24 7.72 -7.28
CA VAL A 96 -7.64 6.40 -7.38
C VAL A 96 -6.79 6.36 -8.64
N SER A 97 -5.50 6.07 -8.46
CA SER A 97 -4.55 5.87 -9.55
C SER A 97 -3.86 4.52 -9.39
N ILE A 98 -3.37 3.96 -10.50
CA ILE A 98 -2.57 2.73 -10.47
C ILE A 98 -1.30 3.04 -9.68
N ALA A 99 -0.94 2.19 -8.71
CA ALA A 99 0.21 2.44 -7.85
C ALA A 99 1.53 2.35 -8.64
N PRO A 100 2.24 3.47 -8.90
CA PRO A 100 3.52 3.43 -9.58
C PRO A 100 4.59 2.80 -8.67
N PRO A 101 5.63 2.18 -9.25
CA PRO A 101 6.63 1.42 -8.49
C PRO A 101 7.37 2.26 -7.43
N GLU A 102 7.55 3.56 -7.64
CA GLU A 102 8.25 4.46 -6.73
C GLU A 102 7.50 4.65 -5.40
N LEU A 103 6.16 4.66 -5.42
CA LEU A 103 5.34 4.81 -4.21
C LEU A 103 5.48 3.61 -3.25
N TRP A 104 5.91 2.46 -3.77
CA TRP A 104 6.12 1.28 -2.93
C TRP A 104 7.32 1.42 -1.99
N GLN A 105 8.32 2.21 -2.37
CA GLN A 105 9.46 2.50 -1.50
C GLN A 105 9.06 3.42 -0.33
N GLN A 106 7.98 4.19 -0.51
CA GLN A 106 7.44 5.13 0.46
C GLN A 106 6.41 4.51 1.41
N ALA A 107 5.94 3.30 1.13
CA ALA A 107 4.89 2.64 1.90
C ALA A 107 5.46 1.60 2.87
N ILE A 108 4.99 1.59 4.12
CA ILE A 108 5.44 0.65 5.15
C ILE A 108 4.53 -0.57 5.21
N GLY A 109 5.13 -1.75 5.36
CA GLY A 109 4.42 -3.01 5.56
C GLY A 109 3.76 -3.57 4.30
N VAL A 110 4.10 -3.03 3.12
CA VAL A 110 3.62 -3.55 1.83
C VAL A 110 4.69 -4.43 1.21
N ILE A 111 4.34 -5.67 0.90
CA ILE A 111 5.18 -6.51 0.06
C ILE A 111 4.86 -6.12 -1.38
N GLN A 112 5.84 -5.59 -2.11
CA GLN A 112 5.71 -5.35 -3.55
C GLN A 112 5.22 -6.64 -4.23
N PRO A 113 4.17 -6.60 -5.07
CA PRO A 113 3.65 -7.79 -5.73
C PRO A 113 4.69 -8.45 -6.65
N GLN A 114 5.68 -7.69 -7.14
CA GLN A 114 6.83 -8.18 -7.89
C GLN A 114 7.96 -8.78 -7.01
N GLY A 115 7.82 -8.71 -5.68
CA GLY A 115 8.85 -9.09 -4.71
C GLY A 115 9.70 -7.91 -4.26
N ASN A 116 10.42 -8.05 -3.14
CA ASN A 116 11.34 -7.00 -2.69
C ASN A 116 12.59 -6.98 -3.59
N PRO A 117 12.89 -5.87 -4.29
CA PRO A 117 14.03 -5.78 -5.19
C PRO A 117 15.38 -5.88 -4.46
N SER A 118 15.43 -5.63 -3.15
CA SER A 118 16.66 -5.76 -2.35
C SER A 118 16.96 -7.21 -1.93
N VAL A 119 16.04 -8.14 -2.19
CA VAL A 119 16.17 -9.54 -1.80
C VAL A 119 16.60 -10.35 -3.03
N SER A 120 17.80 -10.93 -2.97
CA SER A 120 18.30 -11.80 -4.03
C SER A 120 17.37 -13.00 -4.24
N GLU A 121 17.40 -13.57 -5.44
CA GLU A 121 16.59 -14.76 -5.75
C GLU A 121 16.89 -15.93 -4.79
N PHE A 122 18.13 -16.03 -4.30
CA PHE A 122 18.55 -17.00 -3.30
C PHE A 122 17.75 -16.85 -1.99
N THR A 123 17.71 -15.65 -1.42
CA THR A 123 16.97 -15.37 -0.18
C THR A 123 15.46 -15.52 -0.38
N ARG A 124 14.95 -15.20 -1.58
CA ARG A 124 13.54 -15.44 -1.95
C ARG A 124 13.20 -16.94 -1.94
N LYS A 125 14.06 -17.80 -2.46
CA LYS A 125 13.88 -19.27 -2.46
C LYS A 125 14.00 -19.85 -1.04
N SER A 126 14.94 -19.36 -0.26
CA SER A 126 15.21 -19.87 1.09
C SER A 126 14.17 -19.44 2.13
N SER A 127 13.55 -18.25 2.00
CA SER A 127 12.52 -17.79 2.95
C SER A 127 11.25 -18.65 3.01
N ARG A 128 10.96 -19.40 1.93
CA ARG A 128 9.85 -20.36 1.86
C ARG A 128 10.21 -21.77 2.36
N ARG A 129 11.49 -22.04 2.63
CA ARG A 129 11.97 -23.31 3.19
C ARG A 129 12.05 -23.20 4.70
N THR A 130 10.90 -23.27 5.38
CA THR A 130 10.81 -23.27 6.85
C THR A 130 11.08 -24.65 7.46
N THR A 131 11.32 -25.68 6.63
CA THR A 131 11.65 -27.03 7.09
C THR A 131 13.16 -27.16 7.30
N TYR A 132 13.54 -27.67 8.47
CA TYR A 132 14.88 -27.93 9.03
C TYR A 132 15.93 -28.63 8.11
N GLN A 133 15.62 -28.91 6.85
CA GLN A 133 16.51 -29.55 5.87
C GLN A 133 17.36 -28.57 5.04
N GLY A 134 17.27 -27.26 5.28
CA GLY A 134 18.06 -26.24 4.56
C GLY A 134 19.58 -26.32 4.76
N VAL A 135 20.07 -27.11 5.71
CA VAL A 135 21.51 -27.30 5.96
C VAL A 135 22.11 -28.42 5.11
N LYS A 136 21.30 -29.19 4.35
CA LYS A 136 21.80 -30.29 3.50
C LYS A 136 22.34 -29.87 2.14
N ASP A 137 22.11 -28.63 1.69
CA ASP A 137 22.64 -28.13 0.42
C ASP A 137 24.10 -27.62 0.52
N PHE A 138 24.75 -27.74 1.68
CA PHE A 138 26.16 -27.40 1.89
C PHE A 138 27.13 -28.59 1.72
N SER A 139 26.76 -29.62 0.95
CA SER A 139 27.69 -30.73 0.67
C SER A 139 28.74 -30.33 -0.38
N CYS A 140 29.96 -30.11 0.12
CA CYS A 140 31.27 -30.01 -0.54
C CYS A 140 31.50 -28.85 -1.53
N ILE A 141 32.10 -27.77 -1.01
CA ILE A 141 33.32 -27.26 -1.63
C ILE A 141 34.45 -28.10 -1.02
N GLY A 142 35.05 -28.94 -1.86
CA GLY A 142 36.21 -29.78 -1.60
C GLY A 142 36.73 -30.27 -2.93
#